data_AF-A0A7C6YGK7-F1
#
_entry.id   AF-A0A7C6YGK7-F1
#
_cell.length_a   1.000
_cell.length_b   1.000
_cell.length_c   1.000
_cell.angle_alpha   90.00
_cell.angle_beta   90.00
_cell.angle_gamma   90.00
#
_symmetry.space_group_name_H-M   'P 1'
#
loop_
_entity.id
_entity.type
_entity.pdbx_description
1 polymer ?
#
loop_
_entity_poly.entity_id
_entity_poly.type
_entity_poly.pdbx_seq_one_letter_code
_entity_poly.pdbx_strand_id
1 'polypeptide(L)'
;MKRHAHWMIWLLAFTAATAMAANFSKQNVGSPGGWTGTIAGTYLNGTLYTVESSGSLYATDPANGAWTRLGNPDFANTAFLFGVGGSLVSIETDGTLYLIQPRDGSWKQSGPSGGWANTVAGAALGTTLYTIEKSGALYATDPAAGTWRQVGGPDFAGTAYLFAAGGKLVSIEKSGNMYLINPADGSWERTGDFAAWQPTTAGVTLGQVLYTTEQDGSLVATDTASGTRVPSGAGFNGVRFLFLPNNLLCGLDANGNFFHAASSGDAPAAAAAPAASAPAPAAAAAPAALSTVEDEAKNDPARAGALTFQLMGQWVGDTAPLEQDPEFLKQKEAAPEMVQPVLDLMKGMKMSVTLDGITMEVMGEKAGPFGYSVVAGHDDVLVIETDDGPKAGVRSRITFSDAKHLQVEELTSAGRAMFFKKP
;
A
#
# COMPACT_ATOMS: atom_id res chain seq x y z
N MET A 1 -0.49 -37.20 -40.00
CA MET A 1 -1.01 -37.12 -38.62
C MET A 1 0.05 -36.45 -37.74
N LYS A 2 -0.06 -35.14 -37.51
CA LYS A 2 0.70 -34.43 -36.47
C LYS A 2 -0.31 -33.53 -35.77
N ARG A 3 -0.62 -33.86 -34.51
CA ARG A 3 -1.55 -33.11 -33.67
C ARG A 3 -0.80 -31.89 -33.14
N HIS A 4 -1.20 -30.70 -33.59
CA HIS A 4 -0.83 -29.46 -32.93
C HIS A 4 -1.68 -29.33 -31.67
N ALA A 5 -1.04 -29.41 -30.50
CA ALA A 5 -1.67 -29.04 -29.25
C ALA A 5 -1.76 -27.51 -29.20
N HIS A 6 -2.95 -26.98 -29.48
CA HIS A 6 -3.26 -25.58 -29.22
C HIS A 6 -3.43 -25.42 -27.71
N TRP A 7 -2.48 -24.76 -27.06
CA TRP A 7 -2.67 -24.23 -25.71
C TRP A 7 -3.58 -23.02 -25.84
N MET A 8 -4.82 -23.13 -25.35
CA MET A 8 -5.73 -21.99 -25.20
C MET A 8 -5.17 -21.05 -24.14
N ILE A 9 -4.74 -19.86 -24.56
CA ILE A 9 -4.48 -18.74 -23.65
C ILE A 9 -5.85 -18.11 -23.35
N TRP A 10 -6.35 -18.31 -22.13
CA TRP A 10 -7.54 -17.63 -21.65
C TRP A 10 -7.17 -16.19 -21.28
N LEU A 11 -7.76 -15.21 -21.99
CA LEU A 11 -7.76 -13.82 -21.53
C LEU A 11 -8.75 -13.72 -20.37
N LEU A 12 -8.26 -13.77 -19.13
CA LEU A 12 -9.04 -13.36 -17.96
C LEU A 12 -8.91 -11.85 -17.76
N ALA A 13 -10.04 -11.14 -17.86
CA ALA A 13 -10.17 -9.82 -17.27
C ALA A 13 -10.19 -9.99 -15.75
N PHE A 14 -9.09 -9.65 -15.07
CA PHE A 14 -9.04 -9.66 -13.61
C PHE A 14 -9.81 -8.45 -13.07
N THR A 15 -10.83 -8.70 -12.25
CA THR A 15 -11.32 -7.67 -11.34
C THR A 15 -10.32 -7.47 -10.21
N ALA A 16 -10.29 -6.29 -9.57
CA ALA A 16 -9.37 -6.03 -8.45
C ALA A 16 -9.46 -7.11 -7.37
N ALA A 17 -10.68 -7.56 -7.03
CA ALA A 17 -10.90 -8.65 -6.08
C ALA A 17 -10.27 -9.99 -6.52
N THR A 18 -10.36 -10.33 -7.82
CA THR A 18 -9.74 -11.56 -8.36
C THR A 18 -8.21 -11.45 -8.39
N ALA A 19 -7.68 -10.27 -8.67
CA ALA A 19 -6.24 -10.00 -8.66
C ALA A 19 -5.64 -10.10 -7.24
N MET A 20 -6.38 -9.63 -6.24
CA MET A 20 -5.98 -9.67 -4.82
C MET A 20 -5.93 -11.08 -4.24
N ALA A 21 -6.81 -11.98 -4.68
CA ALA A 21 -6.97 -13.32 -4.13
C ALA A 21 -6.11 -14.40 -4.80
N ALA A 22 -5.28 -14.03 -5.79
CA ALA A 22 -4.40 -14.98 -6.47
C ALA A 22 -3.30 -15.48 -5.54
N ASN A 23 -2.99 -16.77 -5.59
CA ASN A 23 -1.85 -17.36 -4.89
C ASN A 23 -0.82 -17.82 -5.91
N PHE A 24 0.33 -17.15 -5.92
CA PHE A 24 1.38 -17.27 -6.91
C PHE A 24 2.56 -18.09 -6.39
N SER A 25 3.14 -18.87 -7.30
CA SER A 25 4.42 -19.54 -7.11
C SER A 25 5.40 -19.17 -8.20
N LYS A 26 6.69 -19.11 -7.87
CA LYS A 26 7.74 -18.85 -8.87
C LYS A 26 7.96 -20.06 -9.77
N GLN A 27 7.99 -19.82 -11.07
CA GLN A 27 8.44 -20.76 -12.08
C GLN A 27 9.56 -20.11 -12.90
N ASN A 28 10.77 -20.65 -12.82
CA ASN A 28 11.90 -20.12 -13.59
C ASN A 28 11.71 -20.34 -15.09
N VAL A 29 12.15 -19.36 -15.88
CA VAL A 29 12.01 -19.33 -17.34
C VAL A 29 13.31 -18.81 -17.96
N GLY A 30 13.68 -19.36 -19.11
CA GLY A 30 14.93 -19.02 -19.79
C GLY A 30 16.16 -19.65 -19.14
N SER A 31 17.33 -19.10 -19.45
CA SER A 31 18.61 -19.61 -18.96
C SER A 31 18.86 -19.17 -17.51
N PRO A 32 19.20 -20.10 -16.59
CA PRO A 32 19.60 -19.75 -15.23
C PRO A 32 20.73 -18.72 -15.22
N GLY A 33 20.59 -17.67 -14.40
CA GLY A 33 21.58 -16.59 -14.29
C GLY A 33 21.74 -15.69 -15.52
N GLY A 34 20.86 -15.79 -16.52
CA GLY A 34 20.94 -15.00 -17.74
C GLY A 34 20.94 -13.48 -17.49
N TRP A 35 20.26 -13.02 -16.46
CA TRP A 35 20.04 -11.60 -16.17
C TRP A 35 20.87 -11.08 -14.98
N THR A 36 22.02 -11.72 -14.72
CA THR A 36 22.91 -11.33 -13.61
C THR A 36 23.44 -9.90 -13.73
N GLY A 37 23.52 -9.38 -14.96
CA GLY A 37 23.99 -8.03 -15.25
C GLY A 37 22.90 -6.96 -15.21
N THR A 38 21.63 -7.29 -14.99
CA THR A 38 20.54 -6.32 -15.15
C THR A 38 20.66 -5.19 -14.12
N ILE A 39 20.75 -3.96 -14.62
CA ILE A 39 20.82 -2.73 -13.81
C ILE A 39 19.51 -1.94 -13.83
N ALA A 40 18.72 -2.05 -14.90
CA ALA A 40 17.41 -1.43 -15.01
C ALA A 40 16.49 -2.29 -15.89
N GLY A 41 15.19 -2.20 -15.67
CA GLY A 41 14.22 -2.92 -16.46
C GLY A 41 12.85 -2.24 -16.44
N THR A 42 12.10 -2.44 -17.50
CA THR A 42 10.71 -2.00 -17.61
C THR A 42 9.97 -2.90 -18.60
N TYR A 43 8.66 -2.74 -18.72
CA TYR A 43 7.90 -3.38 -19.78
C TYR A 43 7.16 -2.35 -20.61
N LEU A 44 6.97 -2.65 -21.89
CA LEU A 44 6.22 -1.80 -22.82
C LEU A 44 5.56 -2.68 -23.87
N ASN A 45 4.26 -2.49 -24.10
CA ASN A 45 3.47 -3.24 -25.09
C ASN A 45 3.65 -4.77 -25.02
N GLY A 46 3.75 -5.30 -23.79
CA GLY A 46 3.87 -6.74 -23.56
C GLY A 46 5.27 -7.32 -23.72
N THR A 47 6.28 -6.50 -24.01
CA THR A 47 7.68 -6.92 -24.08
C THR A 47 8.42 -6.42 -22.83
N LEU A 48 9.28 -7.27 -22.29
CA LEU A 48 10.20 -6.90 -21.21
C LEU A 48 11.46 -6.28 -21.82
N TYR A 49 11.90 -5.15 -21.28
CA TYR A 49 13.13 -4.48 -21.68
C TYR A 49 14.08 -4.41 -20.50
N THR A 50 15.30 -4.89 -20.66
CA THR A 50 16.34 -4.84 -19.63
C THR A 50 17.60 -4.18 -20.17
N VAL A 51 18.23 -3.40 -19.31
CA VAL A 51 19.57 -2.88 -19.54
C VAL A 51 20.53 -3.63 -18.64
N GLU A 52 21.57 -4.19 -19.26
CA GLU A 52 22.66 -4.87 -18.57
C GLU A 52 23.80 -3.90 -18.25
N SER A 53 24.60 -4.20 -17.23
CA SER A 53 25.77 -3.41 -16.82
C SER A 53 26.85 -3.23 -17.91
N SER A 54 26.80 -4.07 -18.95
CA SER A 54 27.61 -3.91 -20.17
C SER A 54 27.14 -2.77 -21.09
N GLY A 55 25.99 -2.16 -20.79
CA GLY A 55 25.30 -1.18 -21.61
C GLY A 55 24.39 -1.77 -22.69
N SER A 56 24.27 -3.10 -22.76
CA SER A 56 23.37 -3.75 -23.73
C SER A 56 21.90 -3.60 -23.31
N LEU A 57 21.05 -3.15 -24.23
CA LEU A 57 19.59 -3.19 -24.12
C LEU A 57 19.05 -4.47 -24.75
N TYR A 58 18.19 -5.19 -24.06
CA TYR A 58 17.53 -6.40 -24.57
C TYR A 58 16.01 -6.22 -24.58
N ALA A 59 15.38 -6.72 -25.65
CA ALA A 59 13.96 -7.04 -25.67
C ALA A 59 13.81 -8.54 -25.37
N THR A 60 13.01 -8.86 -24.35
CA THR A 60 12.76 -10.21 -23.88
C THR A 60 11.28 -10.54 -24.04
N ASP A 61 10.99 -11.68 -24.68
CA ASP A 61 9.67 -12.28 -24.66
C ASP A 61 9.42 -12.83 -23.25
N PRO A 62 8.50 -12.22 -22.48
CA PRO A 62 8.30 -12.62 -21.13
C PRO A 62 7.74 -14.04 -21.04
N ALA A 63 7.09 -14.61 -22.07
CA ALA A 63 6.47 -15.93 -21.99
C ALA A 63 7.49 -17.09 -21.95
N ASN A 64 8.69 -16.92 -22.51
CA ASN A 64 9.68 -17.98 -22.63
C ASN A 64 11.12 -17.54 -22.28
N GLY A 65 11.34 -16.25 -22.00
CA GLY A 65 12.65 -15.69 -21.66
C GLY A 65 13.60 -15.58 -22.86
N ALA A 66 13.11 -15.77 -24.09
CA ALA A 66 13.90 -15.52 -25.29
C ALA A 66 14.13 -14.02 -25.46
N TRP A 67 15.36 -13.64 -25.76
CA TRP A 67 15.79 -12.25 -25.82
C TRP A 67 16.53 -11.92 -27.10
N THR A 68 16.54 -10.64 -27.45
CA THR A 68 17.30 -10.10 -28.57
C THR A 68 17.89 -8.76 -28.16
N ARG A 69 19.19 -8.55 -28.42
CA ARG A 69 19.84 -7.27 -28.17
C ARG A 69 19.33 -6.23 -29.16
N LEU A 70 19.04 -5.04 -28.66
CA LEU A 70 18.68 -3.87 -29.46
C LEU A 70 19.84 -2.89 -29.50
N GLY A 71 20.12 -2.36 -30.69
CA GLY A 71 21.13 -1.33 -30.89
C GLY A 71 22.55 -1.70 -30.43
N ASN A 72 23.32 -0.65 -30.15
CA ASN A 72 24.66 -0.70 -29.59
C ASN A 72 24.61 -0.69 -28.05
N PRO A 73 25.68 -1.17 -27.37
CA PRO A 73 25.74 -1.20 -25.92
C PRO A 73 26.02 0.18 -25.30
N ASP A 74 25.12 1.14 -25.48
CA ASP A 74 25.30 2.54 -25.10
C ASP A 74 24.72 2.88 -23.71
N PHE A 75 24.05 1.93 -23.05
CA PHE A 75 23.17 2.19 -21.89
C PHE A 75 23.81 1.87 -20.53
N ALA A 76 25.14 1.82 -20.43
CA ALA A 76 25.82 1.36 -19.22
C ALA A 76 25.62 2.30 -18.01
N ASN A 77 25.17 3.53 -18.27
CA ASN A 77 24.93 4.56 -17.26
C ASN A 77 23.45 4.68 -16.87
N THR A 78 22.57 3.78 -17.32
CA THR A 78 21.13 3.92 -17.05
C THR A 78 20.86 3.75 -15.55
N ALA A 79 20.34 4.80 -14.92
CA ALA A 79 19.91 4.77 -13.53
C ALA A 79 18.44 4.36 -13.39
N PHE A 80 17.60 4.82 -14.32
CA PHE A 80 16.18 4.48 -14.38
C PHE A 80 15.75 4.19 -15.82
N LEU A 81 14.82 3.24 -15.98
CA LEU A 81 14.22 2.90 -17.26
C LEU A 81 12.70 2.80 -17.12
N PHE A 82 11.97 3.46 -18.01
CA PHE A 82 10.50 3.51 -18.00
C PHE A 82 9.92 3.26 -19.40
N GLY A 83 8.77 2.61 -19.49
CA GLY A 83 7.92 2.65 -20.67
C GLY A 83 6.96 3.84 -20.59
N VAL A 84 7.11 4.84 -21.45
CA VAL A 84 6.26 6.05 -21.46
C VAL A 84 5.79 6.37 -22.88
N GLY A 85 4.48 6.50 -23.08
CA GLY A 85 3.92 6.95 -24.36
C GLY A 85 4.37 6.16 -25.60
N GLY A 86 4.65 4.86 -25.46
CA GLY A 86 5.12 4.00 -26.56
C GLY A 86 6.63 4.06 -26.85
N SER A 87 7.40 4.83 -26.07
CA SER A 87 8.86 4.83 -26.11
C SER A 87 9.43 4.27 -24.80
N LEU A 88 10.67 3.82 -24.84
CA LEU A 88 11.45 3.64 -23.64
C LEU A 88 12.08 4.98 -23.28
N VAL A 89 12.14 5.29 -22.00
CA VAL A 89 12.73 6.52 -21.46
C VAL A 89 13.77 6.12 -20.43
N SER A 90 15.03 6.49 -20.67
CA SER A 90 16.07 6.34 -19.66
C SER A 90 16.42 7.68 -19.03
N ILE A 91 16.76 7.63 -17.74
CA ILE A 91 17.50 8.69 -17.06
C ILE A 91 18.86 8.06 -16.71
N GLU A 92 19.93 8.64 -17.25
CA GLU A 92 21.28 8.19 -16.97
C GLU A 92 21.78 8.72 -15.62
N THR A 93 22.88 8.17 -15.11
CA THR A 93 23.45 8.54 -13.80
C THR A 93 23.82 10.02 -13.66
N ASP A 94 24.09 10.70 -14.78
CA ASP A 94 24.35 12.14 -14.82
C ASP A 94 23.07 12.99 -14.80
N GLY A 95 21.89 12.35 -14.91
CA GLY A 95 20.59 13.01 -14.99
C GLY A 95 20.13 13.37 -16.40
N THR A 96 20.82 12.95 -17.45
CA THR A 96 20.38 13.20 -18.83
C THR A 96 19.27 12.21 -19.21
N LEU A 97 18.19 12.73 -19.79
CA LEU A 97 17.04 11.94 -20.24
C LEU A 97 17.15 11.59 -21.72
N TYR A 98 16.88 10.34 -22.07
CA TYR A 98 16.87 9.84 -23.44
C TYR A 98 15.55 9.16 -23.79
N LEU A 99 15.10 9.37 -25.02
CA LEU A 99 14.06 8.57 -25.65
C LEU A 99 14.71 7.48 -26.49
N ILE A 100 14.32 6.24 -26.23
CA ILE A 100 14.85 5.05 -26.88
C ILE A 100 13.72 4.36 -27.64
N GLN A 101 13.95 4.06 -28.91
CA GLN A 101 13.00 3.37 -29.76
C GLN A 101 13.00 1.87 -29.43
N PRO A 102 11.88 1.31 -28.94
CA PRO A 102 11.80 -0.10 -28.54
C PRO A 102 11.97 -1.08 -29.70
N ARG A 103 11.89 -0.61 -30.95
CA ARG A 103 12.00 -1.43 -32.15
C ARG A 103 13.45 -1.85 -32.45
N ASP A 104 14.40 -0.94 -32.25
CA ASP A 104 15.79 -1.13 -32.69
C ASP A 104 16.84 -0.62 -31.71
N GLY A 105 16.44 0.02 -30.61
CA GLY A 105 17.34 0.59 -29.62
C GLY A 105 17.98 1.91 -30.03
N SER A 106 17.58 2.51 -31.16
CA SER A 106 18.02 3.86 -31.52
C SER A 106 17.53 4.88 -30.49
N TRP A 107 18.34 5.88 -30.19
CA TRP A 107 18.05 6.81 -29.10
C TRP A 107 18.33 8.26 -29.49
N LYS A 108 17.69 9.17 -28.77
CA LYS A 108 17.98 10.61 -28.82
C LYS A 108 17.85 11.22 -27.43
N GLN A 109 18.70 12.19 -27.15
CA GLN A 109 18.55 13.02 -25.95
C GLN A 109 17.23 13.78 -26.01
N SER A 110 16.58 13.97 -24.86
CA SER A 110 15.39 14.79 -24.73
C SER A 110 15.53 15.73 -23.53
N GLY A 111 15.55 17.03 -23.81
CA GLY A 111 15.82 18.07 -22.81
C GLY A 111 17.32 18.31 -22.57
N PRO A 112 17.65 19.20 -21.61
CA PRO A 112 19.03 19.54 -21.27
C PRO A 112 19.76 18.39 -20.58
N SER A 113 21.08 18.33 -20.79
CA SER A 113 21.95 17.40 -20.08
C SER A 113 21.90 17.64 -18.58
N GLY A 114 21.80 16.57 -17.79
CA GLY A 114 21.68 16.63 -16.34
C GLY A 114 20.37 17.22 -15.78
N GLY A 115 19.36 17.43 -16.63
CA GLY A 115 18.07 18.00 -16.21
C GLY A 115 17.34 17.23 -15.09
N TRP A 116 17.64 15.94 -14.92
CA TRP A 116 17.02 15.03 -13.97
C TRP A 116 18.01 14.45 -12.94
N ALA A 117 19.16 15.11 -12.72
CA ALA A 117 20.27 14.60 -11.90
C ALA A 117 19.92 14.33 -10.43
N ASN A 118 18.81 14.86 -9.95
CA ASN A 118 18.35 14.67 -8.58
C ASN A 118 17.26 13.60 -8.44
N THR A 119 16.88 12.89 -9.51
CA THR A 119 15.84 11.87 -9.47
C THR A 119 16.20 10.75 -8.48
N VAL A 120 15.26 10.40 -7.60
CA VAL A 120 15.39 9.27 -6.65
C VAL A 120 14.35 8.18 -6.88
N ALA A 121 13.21 8.53 -7.45
CA ALA A 121 12.15 7.59 -7.82
C ALA A 121 11.36 8.15 -9.00
N GLY A 122 10.73 7.26 -9.78
CA GLY A 122 9.89 7.67 -10.89
C GLY A 122 8.83 6.65 -11.24
N ALA A 123 7.76 7.12 -11.89
CA ALA A 123 6.68 6.30 -12.40
C ALA A 123 6.12 6.86 -13.70
N ALA A 124 5.75 5.98 -14.62
CA ALA A 124 5.07 6.35 -15.86
C ALA A 124 3.56 6.29 -15.67
N LEU A 125 2.85 7.37 -16.02
CA LEU A 125 1.39 7.40 -16.08
C LEU A 125 0.95 7.97 -17.43
N GLY A 126 0.53 7.07 -18.32
CA GLY A 126 0.19 7.40 -19.71
C GLY A 126 1.40 7.89 -20.50
N THR A 127 1.35 9.13 -20.97
CA THR A 127 2.46 9.78 -21.71
C THR A 127 3.36 10.64 -20.83
N THR A 128 3.08 10.72 -19.53
CA THR A 128 3.81 11.56 -18.59
C THR A 128 4.73 10.70 -17.71
N LEU A 129 5.96 11.16 -17.54
CA LEU A 129 6.88 10.61 -16.55
C LEU A 129 6.83 11.47 -15.29
N TYR A 130 6.52 10.86 -14.16
CA TYR A 130 6.59 11.51 -12.85
C TYR A 130 7.89 11.14 -12.16
N THR A 131 8.61 12.12 -11.63
CA THR A 131 9.87 11.91 -10.91
C THR A 131 9.85 12.67 -9.59
N ILE A 132 10.36 12.01 -8.55
CA ILE A 132 10.65 12.64 -7.28
C ILE A 132 12.14 12.92 -7.22
N GLU A 133 12.50 14.13 -6.82
CA GLU A 133 13.90 14.52 -6.61
C GLU A 133 14.34 14.36 -5.15
N LYS A 134 15.65 14.37 -4.90
CA LYS A 134 16.26 14.33 -3.55
C LYS A 134 15.70 15.38 -2.58
N SER A 135 15.26 16.52 -3.08
CA SER A 135 14.62 17.59 -2.29
C SER A 135 13.22 17.22 -1.79
N GLY A 136 12.66 16.13 -2.30
CA GLY A 136 11.28 15.73 -2.11
C GLY A 136 10.30 16.39 -3.08
N ALA A 137 10.74 17.21 -4.02
CA ALA A 137 9.86 17.80 -5.02
C ALA A 137 9.39 16.76 -6.05
N LEU A 138 8.11 16.81 -6.42
CA LEU A 138 7.50 15.97 -7.45
C LEU A 138 7.35 16.76 -8.76
N TYR A 139 7.80 16.17 -9.86
CA TYR A 139 7.73 16.76 -11.20
C TYR A 139 6.94 15.89 -12.17
N ALA A 140 6.20 16.54 -13.06
CA ALA A 140 5.61 15.94 -14.24
C ALA A 140 6.46 16.32 -15.46
N THR A 141 6.99 15.31 -16.15
CA THR A 141 7.84 15.44 -17.32
C THR A 141 7.08 14.99 -18.56
N ASP A 142 7.14 15.77 -19.63
CA ASP A 142 6.84 15.33 -21.00
C ASP A 142 8.15 14.84 -21.62
N PRO A 143 8.37 13.51 -21.74
CA PRO A 143 9.61 12.98 -22.27
C PRO A 143 9.80 13.27 -23.76
N ALA A 144 8.72 13.47 -24.52
CA ALA A 144 8.81 13.76 -25.95
C ALA A 144 9.32 15.18 -26.21
N ALA A 145 8.90 16.13 -25.38
CA ALA A 145 9.35 17.53 -25.43
C ALA A 145 10.64 17.79 -24.63
N GLY A 146 10.98 16.92 -23.67
CA GLY A 146 12.14 17.12 -22.79
C GLY A 146 11.93 18.26 -21.80
N THR A 147 10.68 18.52 -21.43
CA THR A 147 10.26 19.60 -20.53
C THR A 147 9.59 19.04 -19.29
N TRP A 148 9.71 19.74 -18.17
CA TRP A 148 9.08 19.36 -16.91
C TRP A 148 8.42 20.56 -16.22
N ARG A 149 7.49 20.26 -15.33
CA ARG A 149 6.92 21.22 -14.38
C ARG A 149 6.87 20.59 -13.00
N GLN A 150 7.11 21.38 -11.96
CA GLN A 150 6.87 20.94 -10.60
C GLN A 150 5.36 20.82 -10.38
N VAL A 151 4.94 19.71 -9.77
CA VAL A 151 3.54 19.47 -9.43
C VAL A 151 3.33 19.26 -7.95
N GLY A 152 4.36 18.92 -7.17
CA GLY A 152 4.26 18.79 -5.71
C GLY A 152 5.47 19.38 -4.97
N GLY A 153 5.23 19.78 -3.71
CA GLY A 153 6.21 20.36 -2.80
C GLY A 153 7.23 19.34 -2.24
N PRO A 154 8.04 19.70 -1.23
CA PRO A 154 9.15 18.89 -0.72
C PRO A 154 8.75 17.67 0.13
N ASP A 155 7.46 17.33 0.18
CA ASP A 155 6.90 16.31 1.08
C ASP A 155 7.39 14.89 0.74
N PHE A 156 7.91 14.66 -0.46
CA PHE A 156 8.23 13.31 -0.94
C PHE A 156 9.67 12.86 -0.69
N ALA A 157 10.44 13.57 0.13
CA ALA A 157 11.85 13.27 0.37
C ALA A 157 12.06 11.87 1.02
N GLY A 158 11.04 11.34 1.69
CA GLY A 158 11.02 10.01 2.28
C GLY A 158 10.82 8.86 1.28
N THR A 159 10.49 9.15 0.02
CA THR A 159 10.10 8.13 -0.97
C THR A 159 11.23 7.14 -1.26
N ALA A 160 10.91 5.85 -1.17
CA ALA A 160 11.75 4.73 -1.60
C ALA A 160 11.29 4.21 -2.97
N TYR A 161 9.98 4.11 -3.18
CA TYR A 161 9.39 3.61 -4.43
C TYR A 161 8.25 4.51 -4.89
N LEU A 162 8.13 4.68 -6.21
CA LEU A 162 7.01 5.38 -6.84
C LEU A 162 6.41 4.49 -7.92
N PHE A 163 5.09 4.35 -7.92
CA PHE A 163 4.33 3.60 -8.91
C PHE A 163 3.18 4.44 -9.46
N ALA A 164 2.61 3.99 -10.57
CA ALA A 164 1.35 4.50 -11.08
C ALA A 164 0.29 3.40 -10.95
N ALA A 165 -0.80 3.70 -10.25
CA ALA A 165 -1.93 2.78 -10.08
C ALA A 165 -3.23 3.57 -10.15
N GLY A 166 -4.21 3.07 -10.89
CA GLY A 166 -5.55 3.63 -10.81
C GLY A 166 -5.72 5.07 -11.27
N GLY A 167 -4.80 5.59 -12.10
CA GLY A 167 -4.77 7.00 -12.49
C GLY A 167 -4.16 7.94 -11.44
N LYS A 168 -3.65 7.40 -10.33
CA LYS A 168 -2.90 8.12 -9.29
C LYS A 168 -1.44 7.66 -9.29
N LEU A 169 -0.60 8.38 -8.54
CA LEU A 169 0.70 7.87 -8.15
C LEU A 169 0.60 7.24 -6.76
N VAL A 170 1.42 6.23 -6.51
CA VAL A 170 1.52 5.54 -5.24
C VAL A 170 2.97 5.61 -4.78
N SER A 171 3.24 6.29 -3.67
CA SER A 171 4.58 6.30 -3.08
C SER A 171 4.63 5.37 -1.87
N ILE A 172 5.72 4.61 -1.76
CA ILE A 172 6.11 3.95 -0.52
C ILE A 172 7.34 4.67 0.00
N GLU A 173 7.25 5.19 1.21
CA GLU A 173 8.38 5.80 1.90
C GLU A 173 9.32 4.75 2.52
N LYS A 174 10.55 5.15 2.82
CA LYS A 174 11.55 4.31 3.53
C LYS A 174 11.07 3.83 4.89
N SER A 175 10.14 4.56 5.51
CA SER A 175 9.45 4.19 6.75
C SER A 175 8.48 3.03 6.58
N GLY A 176 8.12 2.69 5.32
CA GLY A 176 7.09 1.73 4.99
C GLY A 176 5.69 2.31 4.91
N ASN A 177 5.52 3.63 4.99
CA ASN A 177 4.21 4.27 4.81
C ASN A 177 3.87 4.38 3.33
N MET A 178 2.61 4.10 2.97
CA MET A 178 2.10 4.25 1.61
C MET A 178 1.18 5.48 1.49
N TYR A 179 1.31 6.19 0.37
CA TYR A 179 0.49 7.35 0.06
C TYR A 179 -0.03 7.31 -1.37
N LEU A 180 -1.27 7.75 -1.55
CA LEU A 180 -1.83 8.08 -2.84
C LEU A 180 -1.55 9.55 -3.12
N ILE A 181 -1.04 9.84 -4.32
CA ILE A 181 -0.70 11.19 -4.74
C ILE A 181 -1.52 11.52 -5.99
N ASN A 182 -2.16 12.68 -5.97
CA ASN A 182 -2.82 13.26 -7.13
C ASN A 182 -1.76 13.78 -8.12
N PRO A 183 -1.66 13.22 -9.33
CA PRO A 183 -0.67 13.63 -10.30
C PRO A 183 -0.87 15.06 -10.83
N ALA A 184 -2.06 15.65 -10.68
CA ALA A 184 -2.35 16.99 -11.18
C ALA A 184 -1.60 18.08 -10.38
N ASP A 185 -1.57 17.93 -9.06
CA ASP A 185 -1.19 18.97 -8.10
C ASP A 185 -0.35 18.48 -6.92
N GLY A 186 0.05 17.20 -6.91
CA GLY A 186 0.89 16.64 -5.86
C GLY A 186 0.23 16.56 -4.49
N SER A 187 -1.08 16.84 -4.36
CA SER A 187 -1.81 16.59 -3.13
C SER A 187 -1.79 15.09 -2.80
N TRP A 188 -1.69 14.74 -1.52
CA TRP A 188 -1.48 13.36 -1.10
C TRP A 188 -2.29 12.98 0.13
N GLU A 189 -2.57 11.69 0.26
CA GLU A 189 -3.22 11.08 1.42
C GLU A 189 -2.52 9.77 1.76
N ARG A 190 -2.32 9.50 3.06
CA ARG A 190 -1.81 8.20 3.51
C ARG A 190 -2.91 7.15 3.37
N THR A 191 -2.55 5.96 2.92
CA THR A 191 -3.47 4.84 2.75
C THR A 191 -2.90 3.56 3.37
N GLY A 192 -3.79 2.75 3.94
CA GLY A 192 -3.49 1.54 4.70
C GLY A 192 -2.64 1.73 5.97
N ASP A 193 -2.09 0.62 6.43
CA ASP A 193 -1.49 0.51 7.76
C ASP A 193 -0.09 1.16 7.82
N PHE A 194 0.20 1.77 8.97
CA PHE A 194 1.48 2.44 9.21
C PHE A 194 2.65 1.46 9.09
N ALA A 195 3.71 1.89 8.39
CA ALA A 195 4.94 1.13 8.16
C ALA A 195 4.75 -0.26 7.50
N ALA A 196 3.57 -0.59 6.98
CA ALA A 196 3.26 -1.94 6.52
C ALA A 196 4.11 -2.39 5.31
N TRP A 197 4.63 -1.44 4.52
CA TRP A 197 5.48 -1.71 3.35
C TRP A 197 6.98 -1.51 3.63
N GLN A 198 7.39 -1.41 4.91
CA GLN A 198 8.80 -1.29 5.27
C GLN A 198 9.65 -2.45 4.70
N PRO A 199 9.15 -3.69 4.64
CA PRO A 199 9.92 -4.82 4.07
C PRO A 199 9.99 -4.82 2.53
N THR A 200 9.40 -3.85 1.83
CA THR A 200 9.26 -3.93 0.36
C THR A 200 10.62 -3.86 -0.34
N THR A 201 10.82 -4.77 -1.30
CA THR A 201 12.06 -4.93 -2.09
C THR A 201 11.87 -4.60 -3.56
N ALA A 202 10.71 -4.90 -4.11
CA ALA A 202 10.32 -4.56 -5.47
C ALA A 202 8.78 -4.49 -5.56
N GLY A 203 8.26 -3.84 -6.61
CA GLY A 203 6.82 -3.82 -6.85
C GLY A 203 6.42 -3.54 -8.29
N VAL A 204 5.18 -3.86 -8.61
CA VAL A 204 4.55 -3.56 -9.91
C VAL A 204 3.04 -3.45 -9.76
N THR A 205 2.39 -2.68 -10.62
CA THR A 205 0.95 -2.41 -10.55
C THR A 205 0.16 -3.08 -11.68
N LEU A 206 -1.05 -3.53 -11.36
CA LEU A 206 -2.10 -3.96 -12.27
C LEU A 206 -3.38 -3.20 -11.94
N GLY A 207 -3.71 -2.17 -12.72
CA GLY A 207 -4.86 -1.32 -12.44
C GLY A 207 -4.73 -0.62 -11.09
N GLN A 208 -5.58 -0.98 -10.12
CA GLN A 208 -5.59 -0.46 -8.74
C GLN A 208 -4.82 -1.37 -7.76
N VAL A 209 -4.27 -2.50 -8.22
CA VAL A 209 -3.55 -3.45 -7.36
C VAL A 209 -2.06 -3.22 -7.48
N LEU A 210 -1.37 -3.09 -6.35
CA LEU A 210 0.08 -3.07 -6.26
C LEU A 210 0.54 -4.43 -5.72
N TYR A 211 1.36 -5.14 -6.49
CA TYR A 211 2.08 -6.30 -6.01
C TYR A 211 3.45 -5.87 -5.48
N THR A 212 3.79 -6.25 -4.25
CA THR A 212 5.11 -6.07 -3.67
C THR A 212 5.73 -7.41 -3.31
N THR A 213 7.05 -7.52 -3.53
CA THR A 213 7.85 -8.57 -2.88
C THR A 213 8.46 -8.00 -1.62
N GLU A 214 8.40 -8.76 -0.54
CA GLU A 214 8.89 -8.36 0.77
C GLU A 214 10.21 -9.08 1.10
N GLN A 215 10.98 -8.56 2.06
CA GLN A 215 12.30 -9.10 2.45
C GLN A 215 12.26 -10.55 2.92
N ASP A 216 11.15 -11.00 3.50
CA ASP A 216 10.92 -12.39 3.95
C ASP A 216 10.51 -13.33 2.79
N GLY A 217 10.37 -12.77 1.59
CA GLY A 217 9.96 -13.48 0.38
C GLY A 217 8.46 -13.68 0.26
N SER A 218 7.66 -12.97 1.03
CA SER A 218 6.23 -12.83 0.76
C SER A 218 6.01 -12.05 -0.54
N LEU A 219 5.01 -12.47 -1.32
CA LEU A 219 4.39 -11.65 -2.34
C LEU A 219 3.07 -11.15 -1.77
N VAL A 220 2.87 -9.84 -1.78
CA VAL A 220 1.69 -9.19 -1.20
C VAL A 220 0.98 -8.42 -2.30
N ALA A 221 -0.30 -8.68 -2.46
CA ALA A 221 -1.17 -7.84 -3.26
C ALA A 221 -1.73 -6.75 -2.35
N THR A 222 -1.77 -5.51 -2.83
CA THR A 222 -2.31 -4.36 -2.12
C THR A 222 -3.37 -3.69 -2.97
N ASP A 223 -4.60 -3.51 -2.46
CA ASP A 223 -5.55 -2.56 -3.04
C ASP A 223 -5.07 -1.16 -2.71
N THR A 224 -4.61 -0.42 -3.73
CA THR A 224 -4.01 0.90 -3.53
C THR A 224 -5.01 1.94 -3.02
N ALA A 225 -6.32 1.77 -3.27
CA ALA A 225 -7.33 2.69 -2.79
C ALA A 225 -7.50 2.63 -1.26
N SER A 226 -7.64 1.42 -0.72
CA SER A 226 -7.82 1.19 0.73
C SER A 226 -6.52 0.98 1.49
N GLY A 227 -5.44 0.60 0.80
CA GLY A 227 -4.20 0.11 1.38
C GLY A 227 -4.32 -1.28 1.99
N THR A 228 -5.41 -2.00 1.70
CA THR A 228 -5.64 -3.37 2.17
C THR A 228 -4.62 -4.30 1.55
N ARG A 229 -3.90 -5.04 2.40
CA ARG A 229 -2.84 -5.98 2.01
C ARG A 229 -3.36 -7.42 2.14
N VAL A 230 -3.12 -8.22 1.12
CA VAL A 230 -3.47 -9.65 1.09
C VAL A 230 -2.24 -10.44 0.64
N PRO A 231 -1.79 -11.44 1.41
CA PRO A 231 -0.76 -12.36 0.96
C PRO A 231 -1.19 -13.06 -0.34
N SER A 232 -0.35 -12.97 -1.36
CA SER A 232 -0.63 -13.51 -2.70
C SER A 232 0.45 -14.47 -3.20
N GLY A 233 1.42 -14.84 -2.36
CA GLY A 233 2.42 -15.87 -2.67
C GLY A 233 3.58 -15.87 -1.67
N ALA A 234 4.45 -16.87 -1.79
CA ALA A 234 5.66 -16.99 -0.97
C ALA A 234 6.83 -17.54 -1.81
N GLY A 235 8.07 -17.42 -1.29
CA GLY A 235 9.28 -17.83 -2.01
C GLY A 235 9.86 -16.74 -2.91
N PHE A 236 9.42 -15.49 -2.73
CA PHE A 236 9.85 -14.29 -3.46
C PHE A 236 11.10 -13.61 -2.89
N ASN A 237 11.85 -14.32 -2.03
CA ASN A 237 13.12 -13.85 -1.49
C ASN A 237 14.10 -13.44 -2.61
N GLY A 238 14.79 -12.31 -2.41
CA GLY A 238 15.83 -11.83 -3.31
C GLY A 238 15.34 -11.34 -4.67
N VAL A 239 14.03 -11.14 -4.88
CA VAL A 239 13.52 -10.48 -6.09
C VAL A 239 13.99 -9.03 -6.11
N ARG A 240 14.56 -8.61 -7.23
CA ARG A 240 15.07 -7.24 -7.44
C ARG A 240 14.20 -6.42 -8.38
N PHE A 241 13.58 -7.08 -9.34
CA PHE A 241 12.70 -6.45 -10.31
C PHE A 241 11.42 -7.25 -10.46
N LEU A 242 10.30 -6.52 -10.55
CA LEU A 242 8.97 -7.08 -10.77
C LEU A 242 8.33 -6.37 -11.95
N PHE A 243 7.69 -7.13 -12.84
CA PHE A 243 7.12 -6.64 -14.09
C PHE A 243 5.74 -7.26 -14.31
N LEU A 244 4.96 -6.64 -15.19
CA LEU A 244 3.63 -7.13 -15.53
C LEU A 244 3.30 -7.03 -17.04
N PRO A 245 4.20 -7.47 -17.95
CA PRO A 245 3.92 -7.44 -19.38
C PRO A 245 2.71 -8.34 -19.71
N ASN A 246 1.73 -7.81 -20.44
CA ASN A 246 0.51 -8.56 -20.81
C ASN A 246 -0.22 -9.20 -19.61
N ASN A 247 -0.21 -8.53 -18.45
CA ASN A 247 -0.78 -9.04 -17.19
C ASN A 247 -0.12 -10.32 -16.65
N LEU A 248 1.05 -10.70 -17.18
CA LEU A 248 1.86 -11.78 -16.64
C LEU A 248 2.77 -11.22 -15.56
N LEU A 249 2.51 -11.55 -14.30
CA LEU A 249 3.42 -11.21 -13.21
C LEU A 249 4.71 -12.02 -13.36
N CYS A 250 5.84 -11.32 -13.54
CA CYS A 250 7.16 -11.92 -13.71
C CYS A 250 8.24 -11.05 -13.06
N GLY A 251 9.45 -11.58 -12.93
CA GLY A 251 10.52 -10.83 -12.28
C GLY A 251 11.90 -11.44 -12.44
N LEU A 252 12.88 -10.73 -11.85
CA LEU A 252 14.27 -11.12 -11.81
C LEU A 252 14.73 -11.18 -10.35
N ASP A 253 15.39 -12.27 -9.98
CA ASP A 253 16.03 -12.39 -8.67
C ASP A 253 17.48 -11.89 -8.66
N ALA A 254 18.07 -11.82 -7.47
CA ALA A 254 19.45 -11.37 -7.26
C ALA A 254 20.51 -12.25 -7.95
N ASN A 255 20.15 -13.48 -8.31
CA ASN A 255 21.03 -14.40 -9.04
C ASN A 255 20.84 -14.28 -10.55
N GLY A 256 20.01 -13.34 -11.04
CA GLY A 256 19.74 -13.17 -12.46
C GLY A 256 18.84 -14.26 -13.04
N ASN A 257 18.04 -14.95 -12.23
CA ASN A 257 17.04 -15.87 -12.75
C ASN A 257 15.76 -15.11 -13.09
N PHE A 258 15.28 -15.30 -14.31
CA PHE A 258 13.95 -14.85 -14.73
C PHE A 258 12.89 -15.88 -14.35
N PHE A 259 11.75 -15.39 -13.88
CA PHE A 259 10.64 -16.25 -13.46
C PHE A 259 9.27 -15.66 -13.82
N HIS A 260 8.28 -16.54 -13.93
CA HIS A 260 6.86 -16.20 -13.86
C HIS A 260 6.34 -16.44 -12.45
N ALA A 261 5.37 -15.64 -12.05
CA ALA A 261 4.50 -15.95 -10.94
C ALA A 261 3.26 -16.66 -11.52
N ALA A 262 3.22 -17.99 -11.42
CA ALA A 262 2.09 -18.79 -11.89
C ALA A 262 1.03 -18.88 -10.79
N SER A 263 -0.23 -18.62 -11.16
CA SER A 263 -1.36 -18.81 -10.24
C SER A 263 -1.55 -20.30 -9.97
N SER A 264 -1.92 -20.69 -8.76
CA SER A 264 -2.16 -22.10 -8.39
C SER A 264 -3.29 -22.78 -9.20
N GLY A 265 -3.99 -22.07 -10.08
CA GLY A 265 -4.94 -22.61 -11.06
C GLY A 265 -4.32 -23.10 -12.39
N ASP A 266 -3.05 -22.79 -12.65
CA ASP A 266 -2.37 -23.09 -13.93
C ASP A 266 -1.36 -24.26 -13.86
N ALA A 267 -1.27 -24.96 -12.71
CA ALA A 267 -0.43 -26.15 -12.60
C ALA A 267 -1.04 -27.33 -13.38
N PRO A 268 -0.27 -28.08 -14.19
CA PRO A 268 -0.75 -29.32 -14.78
C PRO A 268 -1.11 -30.30 -13.66
N ALA A 269 -2.33 -30.83 -13.72
CA ALA A 269 -2.95 -31.65 -12.69
C ALA A 269 -2.03 -32.76 -12.15
N ALA A 270 -1.59 -32.61 -10.90
CA ALA A 270 -1.14 -33.72 -10.08
C ALA A 270 -2.34 -34.27 -9.28
N ALA A 271 -2.39 -35.59 -9.17
CA ALA A 271 -3.55 -36.39 -8.78
C ALA A 271 -4.26 -35.94 -7.49
N ALA A 272 -5.58 -35.86 -7.58
CA ALA A 272 -6.49 -35.55 -6.49
C ALA A 272 -6.54 -36.66 -5.43
N ALA A 273 -6.57 -36.26 -4.16
CA ALA A 273 -7.15 -37.01 -3.04
C ALA A 273 -8.34 -36.19 -2.46
N PRO A 274 -9.38 -36.84 -1.92
CA PRO A 274 -10.74 -36.28 -1.95
C PRO A 274 -11.03 -35.24 -0.87
N ALA A 275 -11.94 -34.34 -1.23
CA ALA A 275 -12.43 -33.21 -0.45
C ALA A 275 -13.23 -33.63 0.79
N ALA A 276 -13.00 -32.92 1.90
CA ALA A 276 -13.91 -32.89 3.04
C ALA A 276 -14.91 -31.73 2.87
N SER A 277 -16.17 -32.05 3.10
CA SER A 277 -17.38 -31.24 2.94
C SER A 277 -17.42 -29.95 3.75
N ALA A 278 -17.84 -28.86 3.11
CA ALA A 278 -18.18 -27.57 3.74
C ALA A 278 -19.52 -27.63 4.51
N PRO A 279 -19.70 -26.88 5.61
CA PRO A 279 -21.01 -26.57 6.15
C PRO A 279 -21.64 -25.32 5.50
N ALA A 280 -22.97 -25.30 5.50
CA ALA A 280 -23.87 -24.28 4.95
C ALA A 280 -23.91 -22.99 5.83
N PRO A 281 -24.48 -21.86 5.33
CA PRO A 281 -24.26 -20.54 5.88
C PRO A 281 -25.13 -20.25 7.11
N ALA A 282 -24.55 -19.62 8.13
CA ALA A 282 -25.26 -19.16 9.32
C ALA A 282 -25.75 -17.71 9.17
N ALA A 283 -26.93 -17.48 9.73
CA ALA A 283 -27.74 -16.28 9.67
C ALA A 283 -27.15 -15.06 10.41
N ALA A 284 -27.69 -13.88 10.05
CA ALA A 284 -27.41 -12.59 10.65
C ALA A 284 -27.56 -12.58 12.18
N ALA A 285 -26.58 -11.98 12.87
CA ALA A 285 -26.57 -11.81 14.32
C ALA A 285 -26.63 -10.32 14.72
N ALA A 286 -27.33 -10.09 15.84
CA ALA A 286 -27.59 -8.82 16.52
C ALA A 286 -26.34 -8.27 17.25
N PRO A 287 -26.39 -7.08 17.90
CA PRO A 287 -25.19 -6.34 18.31
C PRO A 287 -24.40 -7.08 19.41
N ALA A 288 -23.07 -7.12 19.24
CA ALA A 288 -22.15 -7.86 20.10
C ALA A 288 -21.96 -7.22 21.49
N ALA A 289 -21.75 -8.06 22.49
CA ALA A 289 -21.56 -7.69 23.89
C ALA A 289 -20.14 -7.15 24.19
N LEU A 290 -20.01 -6.43 25.31
CA LEU A 290 -18.76 -5.95 25.89
C LEU A 290 -17.93 -7.12 26.46
N SER A 291 -16.91 -7.58 25.75
CA SER A 291 -16.01 -8.63 26.22
C SER A 291 -14.56 -8.34 25.82
N THR A 292 -13.73 -8.03 26.82
CA THR A 292 -12.28 -7.87 26.64
C THR A 292 -11.57 -9.20 26.39
N VAL A 293 -12.12 -10.33 26.85
CA VAL A 293 -11.46 -11.64 26.72
C VAL A 293 -11.35 -12.05 25.26
N GLU A 294 -12.36 -11.71 24.45
CA GLU A 294 -12.32 -11.97 23.00
C GLU A 294 -11.39 -10.99 22.28
N ASP A 295 -11.39 -9.71 22.70
CA ASP A 295 -10.53 -8.69 22.13
C ASP A 295 -9.04 -8.98 22.43
N GLU A 296 -8.74 -9.41 23.66
CA GLU A 296 -7.40 -9.77 24.13
C GLU A 296 -6.91 -11.09 23.52
N ALA A 297 -7.80 -12.06 23.30
CA ALA A 297 -7.44 -13.30 22.60
C ALA A 297 -7.02 -13.06 21.14
N LYS A 298 -7.42 -11.93 20.55
CA LYS A 298 -7.09 -11.51 19.18
C LYS A 298 -5.98 -10.46 19.11
N ASN A 299 -5.26 -10.23 20.21
CA ASN A 299 -4.24 -9.20 20.30
C ASN A 299 -3.15 -9.34 19.22
N ASP A 300 -3.00 -8.29 18.41
CA ASP A 300 -1.90 -8.10 17.48
C ASP A 300 -1.04 -6.91 17.96
N PRO A 301 0.20 -7.15 18.42
CA PRO A 301 1.10 -6.09 18.90
C PRO A 301 1.39 -4.99 17.86
N ALA A 302 1.45 -5.33 16.57
CA ALA A 302 1.67 -4.34 15.53
C ALA A 302 0.43 -3.47 15.35
N ARG A 303 -0.76 -4.08 15.41
CA ARG A 303 -2.04 -3.36 15.35
C ARG A 303 -2.25 -2.48 16.58
N ALA A 304 -1.95 -3.00 17.76
CA ALA A 304 -1.96 -2.28 19.01
C ALA A 304 -1.09 -1.01 18.93
N GLY A 305 0.14 -1.14 18.39
CA GLY A 305 1.00 0.01 18.11
C GLY A 305 0.35 1.03 17.17
N ALA A 306 -0.13 0.60 16.00
CA ALA A 306 -0.75 1.47 15.01
C ALA A 306 -1.98 2.23 15.55
N LEU A 307 -2.88 1.53 16.25
CA LEU A 307 -4.08 2.11 16.85
C LEU A 307 -3.73 3.04 18.02
N THR A 308 -2.67 2.76 18.78
CA THR A 308 -2.17 3.67 19.82
C THR A 308 -1.72 4.99 19.21
N PHE A 309 -1.01 4.98 18.08
CA PHE A 309 -0.65 6.21 17.38
C PHE A 309 -1.86 6.90 16.75
N GLN A 310 -2.86 6.15 16.26
CA GLN A 310 -4.10 6.72 15.77
C GLN A 310 -4.86 7.46 16.89
N LEU A 311 -4.87 6.88 18.10
CA LEU A 311 -5.44 7.48 19.31
C LEU A 311 -4.76 8.78 19.70
N MET A 312 -3.48 8.98 19.39
CA MET A 312 -2.75 10.19 19.78
C MET A 312 -3.32 11.46 19.12
N GLY A 313 -3.19 12.57 19.83
CA GLY A 313 -3.62 13.89 19.39
C GLY A 313 -4.79 14.45 20.19
N GLN A 314 -5.40 15.50 19.64
CA GLN A 314 -6.53 16.17 20.26
C GLN A 314 -7.84 15.66 19.66
N TRP A 315 -8.81 15.48 20.53
CA TRP A 315 -10.14 14.97 20.24
C TRP A 315 -11.16 15.86 20.94
N VAL A 316 -12.28 16.11 20.27
CA VAL A 316 -13.40 16.87 20.81
C VAL A 316 -14.64 15.98 20.82
N GLY A 317 -15.50 16.13 21.82
CA GLY A 317 -16.71 15.32 21.92
C GLY A 317 -17.60 15.49 20.69
N ASP A 318 -18.10 14.38 20.17
CA ASP A 318 -18.96 14.34 18.99
C ASP A 318 -20.36 13.89 19.36
N THR A 319 -21.35 14.77 19.21
CA THR A 319 -22.73 14.46 19.57
C THR A 319 -23.50 13.79 18.43
N ALA A 320 -23.00 13.86 17.20
CA ALA A 320 -23.72 13.35 16.04
C ALA A 320 -23.97 11.82 16.12
N PRO A 321 -23.01 10.98 16.55
CA PRO A 321 -23.26 9.56 16.76
C PRO A 321 -24.20 9.30 17.95
N LEU A 322 -24.04 10.06 19.04
CA LEU A 322 -24.87 9.92 20.24
C LEU A 322 -26.35 10.19 19.93
N GLU A 323 -26.66 11.21 19.14
CA GLU A 323 -28.05 11.54 18.78
C GLU A 323 -28.75 10.46 17.95
N GLN A 324 -28.00 9.52 17.40
CA GLN A 324 -28.50 8.35 16.66
C GLN A 324 -28.53 7.08 17.51
N ASP A 325 -27.97 7.11 18.72
CA ASP A 325 -27.88 5.95 19.59
C ASP A 325 -29.27 5.53 20.13
N PRO A 326 -29.68 4.25 19.97
CA PRO A 326 -30.99 3.79 20.41
C PRO A 326 -31.26 3.92 21.91
N GLU A 327 -30.25 3.83 22.77
CA GLU A 327 -30.42 4.04 24.21
C GLU A 327 -30.57 5.52 24.53
N PHE A 328 -29.78 6.38 23.87
CA PHE A 328 -29.92 7.82 24.00
C PHE A 328 -31.31 8.30 23.55
N LEU A 329 -31.85 7.76 22.45
CA LEU A 329 -33.20 8.05 22.00
C LEU A 329 -34.27 7.64 23.03
N LYS A 330 -34.13 6.47 23.65
CA LYS A 330 -35.02 6.05 24.76
C LYS A 330 -34.92 6.96 25.97
N GLN A 331 -33.71 7.38 26.35
CA GLN A 331 -33.49 8.29 27.47
C GLN A 331 -34.05 9.69 27.17
N LYS A 332 -33.93 10.15 25.93
CA LYS A 332 -34.51 11.41 25.44
C LYS A 332 -36.03 11.43 25.53
N GLU A 333 -36.69 10.30 25.26
CA GLU A 333 -38.14 10.16 25.46
C GLU A 333 -38.53 10.11 26.95
N ALA A 334 -37.72 9.47 27.79
CA ALA A 334 -38.01 9.28 29.20
C ALA A 334 -37.71 10.52 30.08
N ALA A 335 -36.69 11.30 29.75
CA ALA A 335 -36.20 12.45 30.52
C ALA A 335 -35.67 13.56 29.58
N PRO A 336 -36.55 14.23 28.80
CA PRO A 336 -36.14 15.22 27.81
C PRO A 336 -35.38 16.42 28.39
N GLU A 337 -35.62 16.76 29.66
CA GLU A 337 -34.91 17.82 30.38
C GLU A 337 -33.43 17.53 30.62
N MET A 338 -33.03 16.25 30.63
CA MET A 338 -31.63 15.83 30.83
C MET A 338 -30.82 15.79 29.54
N VAL A 339 -31.46 15.90 28.37
CA VAL A 339 -30.84 15.75 27.05
C VAL A 339 -29.88 16.90 26.75
N GLN A 340 -30.35 18.14 26.91
CA GLN A 340 -29.53 19.32 26.58
C GLN A 340 -28.28 19.43 27.48
N PRO A 341 -28.37 19.24 28.81
CA PRO A 341 -27.19 19.17 29.67
C PRO A 341 -26.16 18.11 29.25
N VAL A 342 -26.60 16.93 28.81
CA VAL A 342 -25.70 15.85 28.35
C VAL A 342 -24.99 16.21 27.03
N LEU A 343 -25.72 16.81 26.09
CA LEU A 343 -25.14 17.26 24.81
C LEU A 343 -24.15 18.41 25.02
N ASP A 344 -24.46 19.37 25.90
CA ASP A 344 -23.57 20.49 26.23
C ASP A 344 -22.31 19.99 26.93
N LEU A 345 -22.45 19.03 27.84
CA LEU A 345 -21.32 18.36 28.48
C LEU A 345 -20.41 17.73 27.43
N MET A 346 -20.95 16.91 26.52
CA MET A 346 -20.17 16.24 25.48
C MET A 346 -19.48 17.21 24.53
N LYS A 347 -20.17 18.27 24.06
CA LYS A 347 -19.54 19.30 23.22
C LYS A 347 -18.40 20.02 23.91
N GLY A 348 -18.49 20.17 25.23
CA GLY A 348 -17.44 20.75 26.08
C GLY A 348 -16.27 19.82 26.38
N MET A 349 -16.35 18.53 26.03
CA MET A 349 -15.28 17.57 26.29
C MET A 349 -14.16 17.67 25.26
N LYS A 350 -12.93 17.72 25.76
CA LYS A 350 -11.72 17.54 24.95
C LYS A 350 -10.87 16.45 25.58
N MET A 351 -10.36 15.57 24.74
CA MET A 351 -9.39 14.55 25.12
C MET A 351 -8.08 14.84 24.39
N SER A 352 -6.98 14.91 25.13
CA SER A 352 -5.63 15.01 24.57
C SER A 352 -4.86 13.76 24.96
N VAL A 353 -4.43 12.99 23.97
CA VAL A 353 -3.68 11.76 24.18
C VAL A 353 -2.24 11.94 23.71
N THR A 354 -1.31 11.67 24.61
CA THR A 354 0.14 11.75 24.41
C THR A 354 0.81 10.49 24.94
N LEU A 355 2.12 10.33 24.68
CA LEU A 355 2.89 9.23 25.28
C LEU A 355 2.96 9.31 26.81
N ASP A 356 2.84 10.52 27.37
CA ASP A 356 2.87 10.75 28.81
C ASP A 356 1.51 10.52 29.48
N GLY A 357 0.48 10.19 28.70
CA GLY A 357 -0.85 9.86 29.19
C GLY A 357 -2.00 10.61 28.51
N ILE A 358 -3.19 10.39 29.05
CA ILE A 358 -4.46 10.96 28.58
C ILE A 358 -4.86 12.11 29.51
N THR A 359 -5.13 13.27 28.92
CA THR A 359 -5.74 14.41 29.60
C THR A 359 -7.17 14.60 29.12
N MET A 360 -8.10 14.80 30.04
CA MET A 360 -9.49 15.17 29.76
C MET A 360 -9.75 16.60 30.22
N GLU A 361 -10.34 17.43 29.37
CA GLU A 361 -10.87 18.75 29.73
C GLU A 361 -12.39 18.70 29.57
N VAL A 362 -13.12 19.08 30.61
CA VAL A 362 -14.59 19.12 30.59
C VAL A 362 -15.02 20.48 31.13
N MET A 363 -15.70 21.27 30.31
CA MET A 363 -16.20 22.61 30.71
C MET A 363 -15.09 23.53 31.28
N GLY A 364 -13.86 23.41 30.77
CA GLY A 364 -12.71 24.21 31.20
C GLY A 364 -11.95 23.66 32.41
N GLU A 365 -12.45 22.60 33.07
CA GLU A 365 -11.72 21.88 34.11
C GLU A 365 -10.88 20.76 33.48
N LYS A 366 -9.59 20.75 33.79
CA LYS A 366 -8.62 19.80 33.23
C LYS A 366 -8.26 18.72 34.25
N ALA A 367 -8.32 17.46 33.83
CA ALA A 367 -7.96 16.27 34.60
C ALA A 367 -6.89 15.46 33.84
N GLY A 368 -5.90 14.92 34.58
CA GLY A 368 -4.75 14.21 34.02
C GLY A 368 -3.47 15.06 33.93
N PRO A 369 -2.41 14.58 33.26
CA PRO A 369 -2.38 13.34 32.47
C PRO A 369 -2.52 12.09 33.34
N PHE A 370 -3.27 11.13 32.83
CA PHE A 370 -3.38 9.79 33.40
C PHE A 370 -2.56 8.81 32.56
N GLY A 371 -1.70 8.03 33.19
CA GLY A 371 -0.98 6.94 32.54
C GLY A 371 -1.95 5.91 31.95
N TYR A 372 -1.57 5.28 30.85
CA TYR A 372 -2.31 4.16 30.29
C TYR A 372 -1.36 3.15 29.65
N SER A 373 -1.76 1.88 29.73
CA SER A 373 -1.11 0.76 29.09
C SER A 373 -2.01 0.18 28.00
N VAL A 374 -1.41 -0.21 26.89
CA VAL A 374 -2.11 -0.92 25.81
C VAL A 374 -2.18 -2.39 26.17
N VAL A 375 -3.40 -2.91 26.28
CA VAL A 375 -3.66 -4.30 26.65
C VAL A 375 -3.76 -5.17 25.40
N ALA A 376 -4.51 -4.69 24.41
CA ALA A 376 -4.69 -5.38 23.13
C ALA A 376 -5.02 -4.41 22.01
N GLY A 377 -4.70 -4.80 20.78
CA GLY A 377 -5.23 -4.15 19.57
C GLY A 377 -5.53 -5.18 18.50
N HIS A 378 -6.71 -5.11 17.91
CA HIS A 378 -7.11 -5.93 16.77
C HIS A 378 -8.14 -5.17 15.94
N ASP A 379 -8.18 -5.39 14.63
CA ASP A 379 -9.14 -4.72 13.74
C ASP A 379 -9.18 -3.19 13.97
N ASP A 380 -10.32 -2.62 14.28
CA ASP A 380 -10.53 -1.22 14.62
C ASP A 380 -10.66 -0.98 16.14
N VAL A 381 -10.25 -1.95 16.96
CA VAL A 381 -10.42 -1.94 18.41
C VAL A 381 -9.07 -1.89 19.12
N LEU A 382 -8.93 -0.92 20.02
CA LEU A 382 -7.82 -0.79 20.96
C LEU A 382 -8.34 -0.91 22.38
N VAL A 383 -7.79 -1.83 23.15
CA VAL A 383 -8.11 -1.95 24.58
C VAL A 383 -6.96 -1.34 25.37
N ILE A 384 -7.27 -0.33 26.18
CA ILE A 384 -6.31 0.30 27.09
C ILE A 384 -6.74 0.06 28.54
N GLU A 385 -5.76 0.03 29.44
CA GLU A 385 -5.95 0.04 30.89
C GLU A 385 -5.37 1.36 31.42
N THR A 386 -6.11 2.06 32.27
CA THR A 386 -5.62 3.29 32.90
C THR A 386 -4.70 2.91 34.06
N ASP A 387 -3.47 3.41 34.09
CA ASP A 387 -2.46 3.00 35.07
C ASP A 387 -2.60 3.74 36.40
N ASP A 388 -3.06 4.99 36.37
CA ASP A 388 -3.09 5.87 37.55
C ASP A 388 -4.32 6.81 37.60
N GLY A 389 -4.39 7.61 38.66
CA GLY A 389 -5.49 8.54 38.90
C GLY A 389 -6.78 7.87 39.41
N PRO A 390 -7.91 8.60 39.40
CA PRO A 390 -9.18 8.13 39.96
C PRO A 390 -9.81 6.96 39.20
N LYS A 391 -9.27 6.61 38.02
CA LYS A 391 -9.70 5.48 37.19
C LYS A 391 -8.61 4.42 37.01
N ALA A 392 -7.60 4.38 37.88
CA ALA A 392 -6.57 3.34 37.83
C ALA A 392 -7.19 1.92 37.82
N GLY A 393 -6.72 1.07 36.92
CA GLY A 393 -7.24 -0.29 36.67
C GLY A 393 -8.52 -0.34 35.82
N VAL A 394 -9.11 0.79 35.44
CA VAL A 394 -10.27 0.80 34.53
C VAL A 394 -9.80 0.52 33.11
N ARG A 395 -10.42 -0.48 32.49
CA ARG A 395 -10.23 -0.80 31.06
C ARG A 395 -11.23 -0.05 30.21
N SER A 396 -10.74 0.47 29.09
CA SER A 396 -11.56 1.13 28.07
C SER A 396 -11.35 0.46 26.73
N ARG A 397 -12.45 0.17 26.05
CA ARG A 397 -12.46 -0.23 24.65
C ARG A 397 -12.55 1.02 23.80
N ILE A 398 -11.64 1.15 22.84
CA ILE A 398 -11.61 2.26 21.90
C ILE A 398 -11.85 1.69 20.51
N THR A 399 -12.99 2.03 19.92
CA THR A 399 -13.37 1.59 18.57
C THR A 399 -13.23 2.75 17.61
N PHE A 400 -12.44 2.57 16.56
CA PHE A 400 -12.20 3.58 15.53
C PHE A 400 -13.15 3.35 14.36
N SER A 401 -14.20 4.17 14.26
CA SER A 401 -15.07 4.13 13.07
C SER A 401 -14.37 4.66 11.83
N ASP A 402 -13.45 5.62 11.99
CA ASP A 402 -12.51 6.05 10.96
C ASP A 402 -11.27 6.75 11.57
N ALA A 403 -10.45 7.40 10.73
CA ALA A 403 -9.23 8.09 11.16
C ALA A 403 -9.49 9.34 12.03
N LYS A 404 -10.71 9.87 12.00
CA LYS A 404 -11.15 11.09 12.67
C LYS A 404 -12.20 10.83 13.73
N HIS A 405 -12.85 9.68 13.77
CA HIS A 405 -13.91 9.39 14.73
C HIS A 405 -13.59 8.14 15.54
N LEU A 406 -13.83 8.22 16.84
CA LEU A 406 -13.70 7.08 17.74
C LEU A 406 -14.81 7.07 18.78
N GLN A 407 -15.08 5.87 19.29
CA GLN A 407 -15.90 5.60 20.44
C GLN A 407 -15.01 5.08 21.56
N VAL A 408 -15.12 5.66 22.76
CA VAL A 408 -14.50 5.17 23.99
C VAL A 408 -15.60 4.59 24.86
N GLU A 409 -15.47 3.33 25.22
CA GLU A 409 -16.43 2.63 26.06
C GLU A 409 -15.73 2.09 27.30
N GLU A 410 -16.17 2.55 28.47
CA GLU A 410 -15.66 2.05 29.74
C GLU A 410 -16.24 0.66 30.02
N LEU A 411 -15.35 -0.31 30.21
CA LEU A 411 -15.71 -1.71 30.43
C LEU A 411 -16.05 -1.94 31.90
N THR A 412 -17.09 -1.24 32.35
CA THR A 412 -17.67 -1.35 33.68
C THR A 412 -19.11 -1.85 33.58
N SER A 413 -19.71 -2.27 34.69
CA SER A 413 -21.13 -2.67 34.74
C SER A 413 -22.11 -1.56 34.35
N ALA A 414 -21.64 -0.31 34.25
CA ALA A 414 -22.43 0.85 33.83
C ALA A 414 -22.26 1.22 32.33
N GLY A 415 -21.32 0.60 31.61
CA GLY A 415 -21.20 0.63 30.14
C GLY A 415 -21.43 1.99 29.46
N ARG A 416 -20.70 3.04 29.85
CA ARG A 416 -20.87 4.37 29.23
C ARG A 416 -19.97 4.50 28.00
N ALA A 417 -20.60 4.68 26.84
CA ALA A 417 -19.92 5.05 25.59
C ALA A 417 -19.82 6.58 25.45
N MET A 418 -18.68 7.05 24.98
CA MET A 418 -18.40 8.44 24.65
C MET A 418 -17.86 8.50 23.23
N PHE A 419 -18.30 9.48 22.45
CA PHE A 419 -17.91 9.64 21.05
C PHE A 419 -17.05 10.88 20.89
N PHE A 420 -16.00 10.76 20.10
CA PHE A 420 -15.05 11.84 19.84
C PHE A 420 -14.70 11.95 18.37
N LYS A 421 -14.32 13.16 17.97
CA LYS A 421 -13.72 13.42 16.67
C LYS A 421 -12.46 14.25 16.73
N LYS A 422 -11.55 14.07 15.78
CA LYS A 422 -10.42 14.98 15.58
C LYS A 422 -10.93 16.31 15.00
N PRO A 423 -10.42 17.46 15.48
CA PRO A 423 -10.80 18.77 14.98
C PRO A 423 -10.41 19.01 13.51
#